data_AF-A0A2L2YY08-F1
#
_entry.id   AF-A0A2L2YY08-F1
#
_cell.length_a   1.000
_cell.length_b   1.000
_cell.length_c   1.000
_cell.angle_alpha   90.00
_cell.angle_beta   90.00
_cell.angle_gamma   90.00
#
_symmetry.space_group_name_H-M   'P 1'
#
loop_
_entity.id
_entity.type
_entity.pdbx_description
1 polymer ?
#
loop_
_entity_poly.entity_id
_entity_poly.type
_entity_poly.pdbx_seq_one_letter_code
_entity_poly.pdbx_strand_id
1 'polypeptide(L)' 'LLDSIHLEAVQSTTVSQAVVQCLTNMEIDFNKVSAILTDNATYMTRAYKEVLRTLLPNSVH' A
#
# COMPACT_ATOMS: atom_id res chain seq x y z
N LEU A 1 10.86 -5.27 22.12
CA LEU A 1 9.41 -5.04 21.94
C LEU A 1 9.29 -4.09 20.77
N LEU A 2 8.67 -4.52 19.67
CA LEU A 2 8.36 -3.64 18.54
C LEU A 2 7.25 -2.70 19.00
N ASP A 3 7.51 -1.40 18.98
CA ASP A 3 6.49 -0.37 19.21
C ASP A 3 5.45 -0.44 18.09
N SER A 4 4.42 -1.25 18.29
CA SER A 4 3.25 -1.26 17.43
C SER A 4 2.43 -0.01 17.74
N ILE A 5 2.75 1.08 17.04
CA ILE A 5 1.96 2.31 17.08
C ILE A 5 0.58 1.97 16.50
N HIS A 6 -0.43 1.87 17.37
CA HIS A 6 -1.81 1.69 16.97
C HIS A 6 -2.31 3.04 16.42
N LEU A 7 -2.17 3.24 15.11
CA LEU A 7 -2.68 4.42 14.40
C LEU A 7 -4.22 4.32 14.37
N GLU A 8 -4.86 5.11 15.22
CA GLU A 8 -6.31 5.10 15.51
C GLU A 8 -7.23 5.49 14.31
N ALA A 9 -6.68 5.61 13.10
CA ALA A 9 -7.44 5.89 11.89
C ALA A 9 -6.69 5.47 10.62
N VAL A 10 -6.16 4.25 10.53
CA VAL A 10 -5.64 3.73 9.24
C VAL A 10 -6.82 3.50 8.29
N GLN A 11 -7.27 4.56 7.62
CA GLN A 11 -8.19 4.44 6.50
C GLN A 11 -7.42 3.84 5.31
N SER A 12 -8.12 3.19 4.38
CA SER A 12 -7.51 2.65 3.14
C SER A 12 -6.71 3.72 2.38
N THR A 13 -7.10 4.99 2.52
CA THR A 13 -6.41 6.16 2.00
C THR A 13 -5.02 6.37 2.61
N THR A 14 -4.85 6.22 3.92
CA THR A 14 -3.55 6.34 4.59
C THR A 14 -2.58 5.25 4.13
N VAL A 15 -3.06 4.01 4.00
CA VAL A 15 -2.25 2.90 3.45
C VAL A 15 -1.85 3.19 2.00
N SER A 16 -2.81 3.66 1.18
CA SER A 16 -2.54 3.99 -0.22
C SER A 16 -1.48 5.08 -0.35
N GLN A 17 -1.58 6.14 0.45
CA GLN A 17 -0.61 7.24 0.47
C GLN A 17 0.77 6.76 0.90
N ALA A 18 0.86 5.93 1.95
CA ALA A 18 2.13 5.40 2.43
C ALA A 18 2.81 4.53 1.36
N VAL A 19 2.06 3.68 0.66
CA VAL A 19 2.58 2.87 -0.45
C VAL A 19 3.10 3.77 -1.58
N VAL A 20 2.31 4.74 -2.03
CA VAL A 20 2.71 5.64 -3.12
C VAL A 20 3.95 6.44 -2.75
N GLN A 21 3.99 7.02 -1.54
CA GLN A 21 5.17 7.75 -1.06
C GLN A 21 6.41 6.86 -1.00
N CYS A 22 6.27 5.62 -0.52
CA CYS A 22 7.38 4.67 -0.47
C CYS A 22 7.94 4.39 -1.87
N LEU A 23 7.06 4.05 -2.84
CA LEU A 23 7.47 3.79 -4.21
C LEU A 23 8.11 5.02 -4.87
N THR A 24 7.56 6.21 -4.66
CA THR A 24 8.13 7.46 -5.17
C THR A 24 9.50 7.76 -4.57
N ASN A 25 9.66 7.64 -3.25
CA ASN A 25 10.94 7.90 -2.57
C ASN A 25 12.04 6.91 -2.97
N MET A 26 11.66 5.69 -3.35
CA MET A 26 12.57 4.67 -3.85
C MET A 26 12.73 4.70 -5.37
N GLU A 27 12.11 5.66 -6.06
CA GLU A 27 12.11 5.78 -7.52
C GLU A 27 11.68 4.48 -8.25
N ILE A 28 10.75 3.74 -7.64
CA ILE A 28 10.22 2.50 -8.22
C ILE A 28 9.17 2.85 -9.27
N ASP A 29 9.39 2.36 -10.49
CA ASP A 29 8.39 2.41 -11.55
C ASP A 29 7.15 1.57 -11.15
N PHE A 30 6.00 2.22 -11.11
CA PHE A 30 4.72 1.61 -10.72
C PHE A 30 4.34 0.44 -11.64
N ASN A 31 4.78 0.45 -12.90
CA ASN A 31 4.55 -0.65 -13.84
C ASN A 31 5.39 -1.89 -13.52
N LYS A 32 6.43 -1.75 -12.70
CA LYS A 32 7.32 -2.85 -12.29
C LYS A 32 6.92 -3.46 -10.95
N VAL A 33 5.92 -2.92 -10.27
CA VAL A 33 5.39 -3.50 -9.04
C VAL A 33 4.51 -4.69 -9.39
N SER A 34 4.87 -5.88 -8.91
CA SER A 34 4.11 -7.12 -9.13
C SER A 34 3.21 -7.51 -7.97
N ALA A 35 3.57 -7.16 -6.73
CA ALA A 35 2.79 -7.49 -5.54
C ALA A 35 3.17 -6.58 -4.36
N ILE A 36 2.24 -6.41 -3.43
CA ILE A 36 2.49 -5.76 -2.13
C ILE A 36 2.21 -6.78 -1.03
N LEU A 37 3.23 -7.16 -0.27
CA LEU A 37 3.12 -8.14 0.81
C LEU A 37 3.01 -7.42 2.16
N THR A 38 1.94 -7.69 2.90
CA THR A 38 1.72 -7.09 4.23
C THR A 38 0.97 -8.04 5.15
N ASP A 39 1.26 -7.95 6.44
CA ASP A 39 0.53 -8.60 7.53
C ASP A 39 -0.85 -7.97 7.76
N ASN A 40 -1.05 -6.71 7.36
CA ASN A 40 -2.30 -5.99 7.53
C ASN A 40 -3.23 -6.12 6.30
N ALA A 41 -3.65 -7.35 6.04
CA ALA A 41 -4.35 -7.74 4.82
C ALA A 41 -5.69 -6.99 4.59
N THR A 42 -6.46 -6.66 5.63
CA THR A 42 -7.79 -6.06 5.46
C THR A 42 -7.72 -4.65 4.91
N TYR A 43 -6.88 -3.78 5.47
CA TYR A 43 -6.75 -2.40 4.99
C TYR A 43 -6.05 -2.35 3.64
N MET A 44 -5.05 -3.22 3.41
CA MET A 44 -4.38 -3.30 2.12
C MET A 44 -5.30 -3.80 1.02
N THR A 45 -6.17 -4.80 1.29
CA THR A 45 -7.16 -5.26 0.31
C THR A 45 -8.08 -4.12 -0.13
N ARG A 46 -8.49 -3.27 0.82
CA ARG A 46 -9.33 -2.12 0.53
C ARG A 46 -8.57 -1.02 -0.23
N ALA A 47 -7.39 -0.64 0.24
CA ALA A 47 -6.49 0.30 -0.42
C ALA A 47 -6.17 -0.12 -1.86
N TYR A 48 -5.93 -1.42 -2.06
CA TYR A 48 -5.67 -2.02 -3.35
C TYR A 48 -6.84 -1.88 -4.30
N LYS A 49 -8.04 -2.31 -3.87
CA LYS A 49 -9.25 -2.24 -4.70
C LYS A 49 -9.67 -0.83 -5.04
N GLU A 50 -9.52 0.11 -4.11
CA GLU A 50 -10.00 1.49 -4.27
C GLU A 50 -9.00 2.40 -5.02
N VAL A 51 -7.70 2.23 -4.77
CA VAL A 51 -6.67 3.18 -5.23
C VAL A 51 -5.52 2.50 -5.97
N LEU A 52 -4.85 1.52 -5.34
CA LEU A 52 -3.56 1.04 -5.84
C LEU A 52 -3.69 0.22 -7.11
N ARG A 53 -4.81 -0.50 -7.33
CA ARG A 53 -5.04 -1.24 -8.59
C ARG A 53 -4.97 -0.35 -9.83
N THR A 54 -5.41 0.90 -9.72
CA THR A 54 -5.37 1.86 -10.84
C THR A 54 -3.95 2.38 -11.06
N LEU A 55 -3.16 2.51 -10.00
CA LEU A 55 -1.79 3.03 -10.05
C LEU A 55 -0.75 1.96 -10.41
N LEU A 56 -1.01 0.71 -10.04
CA LEU A 56 -0.09 -0.44 -10.14
C LEU A 56 -0.68 -1.48 -11.10
N PRO A 57 -0.72 -1.20 -12.40
CA PRO A 57 -1.52 -1.96 -13.37
C PRO A 57 -1.08 -3.42 -13.55
N ASN A 58 0.19 -3.72 -13.25
CA ASN A 58 0.77 -5.06 -13.38
C ASN A 58 0.86 -5.82 -12.05
N SER A 59 0.34 -5.23 -10.97
CA SER A 59 0.40 -5.83 -9.65
C SER A 59 -0.78 -6.76 -9.39
N VAL A 60 -0.60 -7.67 -8.43
CA VAL A 60 -1.65 -8.50 -7.85
C VAL A 60 -1.67 -8.33 -6.34
N HIS A 61 -2.84 -8.57 -5.74
CA HIS A 61 -3.07 -8.55 -4.30
C HIS A 61 -3.65 -9.88 -3.85
#